data_AF-A0A0F3P6P8-F1
#
_entry.id   AF-A0A0F3P6P8-F1
#
_cell.length_a   1.000
_cell.length_b   1.000
_cell.length_c   1.000
_cell.angle_alpha   90.00
_cell.angle_beta   90.00
_cell.angle_gamma   90.00
#
_symmetry.space_group_name_H-M   'P 1'
#
loop_
_entity.id
_entity.type
_entity.pdbx_description
1 polymer ?
#
loop_
_entity_poly.entity_id
_entity_poly.type
_entity_poly.pdbx_seq_one_letter_code
_entity_poly.pdbx_strand_id
1 'polypeptide(L)' 'MDNAAFHKSKKTKELIESVGCKVIFLPPYSPDLNPIEKFWANMKLWIRNQITQFAKS' A
#
# COMPACT_ATOMS: atom_id res chain seq x y z
N MET A 1 -6.89 -3.78 -4.02
CA MET A 1 -6.86 -2.48 -3.33
C MET A 1 -7.31 -2.69 -1.90
N ASP A 2 -6.63 -2.08 -0.92
CA ASP A 2 -7.08 -2.19 0.46
C ASP A 2 -8.39 -1.39 0.71
N ASN A 3 -8.88 -1.45 1.94
CA ASN A 3 -10.18 -0.92 2.33
C ASN A 3 -10.14 0.53 2.83
N ALA A 4 -9.05 1.28 2.66
CA ALA A 4 -9.00 2.68 3.10
C ALA A 4 -10.19 3.47 2.52
N ALA A 5 -10.80 4.33 3.34
CA ALA A 5 -12.08 4.96 3.00
C ALA A 5 -12.02 5.75 1.68
N PHE A 6 -10.89 6.40 1.39
CA PHE A 6 -10.69 7.17 0.16
C PHE A 6 -10.59 6.30 -1.10
N HIS A 7 -10.27 5.01 -0.99
CA HIS A 7 -10.27 4.07 -2.12
C HIS A 7 -11.68 3.67 -2.56
N LYS A 8 -12.71 3.93 -1.75
CA LYS A 8 -14.11 3.56 -2.05
C LYS A 8 -14.89 4.69 -2.72
N SER A 9 -14.23 5.78 -3.11
CA SER A 9 -14.90 6.90 -3.77
C SER A 9 -15.47 6.47 -5.13
N LYS A 10 -16.67 6.98 -5.46
CA LYS A 10 -17.32 6.75 -6.75
C LYS A 10 -16.41 7.18 -7.92
N LYS A 11 -15.78 8.34 -7.78
CA LYS A 11 -14.85 8.90 -8.78
C LYS A 11 -13.65 7.98 -9.04
N THR A 12 -13.06 7.40 -8.00
CA THR A 12 -11.94 6.46 -8.15
C THR A 12 -12.37 5.23 -8.95
N LYS A 13 -13.55 4.67 -8.66
CA LYS A 13 -14.09 3.52 -9.39
C LYS A 13 -14.33 3.86 -10.87
N GLU A 14 -14.97 4.99 -11.16
CA GLU A 14 -15.25 5.45 -12.53
C GLU A 14 -13.97 5.65 -13.36
N LEU A 15 -12.92 6.22 -12.76
CA LEU A 15 -11.63 6.41 -13.43
C LEU A 15 -10.91 5.09 -13.74
N ILE A 16 -11.09 4.07 -12.88
CA ILE A 16 -10.51 2.74 -13.12
C ILE A 16 -11.30 2.03 -14.22
N GLU A 17 -12.62 2.10 -14.19
CA GLU A 17 -13.49 1.47 -15.19
C GLU A 17 -13.39 2.13 -16.57
N SER A 18 -13.12 3.44 -16.64
CA SER A 18 -12.97 4.16 -17.91
C SER A 18 -11.76 3.72 -18.74
N VAL A 19 -10.76 3.11 -18.10
CA VAL A 19 -9.59 2.52 -18.77
C VAL A 19 -9.73 1.00 -18.98
N GLY A 20 -10.93 0.45 -18.77
CA GLY A 20 -11.22 -0.98 -18.95
C GLY A 20 -10.75 -1.87 -17.80
N CYS A 21 -10.32 -1.29 -16.67
CA CYS A 21 -9.88 -2.02 -15.50
C CYS A 21 -11.03 -2.27 -14.52
N LYS A 22 -10.88 -3.29 -13.67
CA LYS A 22 -11.80 -3.57 -12.57
C LYS A 22 -11.07 -3.44 -11.24
N VAL A 23 -11.69 -2.73 -10.29
CA VAL A 23 -11.20 -2.69 -8.91
C VAL A 23 -11.62 -3.95 -8.15
N ILE A 24 -10.65 -4.59 -7.49
CA ILE A 24 -10.87 -5.70 -6.55
C ILE A 24 -10.43 -5.23 -5.17
N PHE A 25 -11.36 -5.26 -4.21
CA PHE A 25 -11.07 -4.96 -2.82
C PHE A 25 -10.63 -6.23 -2.09
N LEU A 26 -9.61 -6.09 -1.25
CA LEU A 26 -9.13 -7.18 -0.41
C LEU A 26 -10.14 -7.47 0.72
N PRO A 27 -10.17 -8.69 1.28
CA PRO A 27 -10.92 -8.97 2.50
C PRO A 27 -10.46 -8.05 3.66
N PRO A 28 -11.35 -7.74 4.62
CA PRO A 28 -10.99 -6.96 5.79
C PRO A 28 -9.82 -7.59 6.56
N TYR A 29 -8.90 -6.76 7.05
CA TYR A 29 -7.74 -7.17 7.85
C TYR A 29 -6.83 -8.21 7.18
N SER A 30 -6.72 -8.19 5.84
CA SER A 30 -5.79 -9.05 5.08
C SER A 30 -4.60 -8.26 4.51
N PRO A 31 -3.70 -7.72 5.36
CA PRO A 31 -2.53 -6.98 4.89
C PRO A 31 -1.53 -7.86 4.13
N ASP A 32 -1.52 -9.16 4.42
CA ASP A 32 -0.73 -10.18 3.72
C ASP A 32 -1.07 -10.29 2.24
N LEU A 33 -2.32 -9.97 1.86
CA LEU A 33 -2.78 -9.95 0.47
C LEU A 33 -2.51 -8.63 -0.24
N ASN A 34 -1.94 -7.63 0.43
CA ASN A 34 -1.59 -6.35 -0.17
C ASN A 34 -0.09 -6.32 -0.55
N PRO A 35 0.28 -6.47 -1.84
CA PRO A 35 1.69 -6.65 -2.24
C PRO A 35 2.62 -5.51 -1.83
N ILE A 36 2.08 -4.29 -1.65
CA ILE A 36 2.86 -3.12 -1.23
C ILE A 36 3.39 -3.23 0.22
N GLU A 37 2.74 -4.03 1.08
CA GLU A 37 3.15 -4.16 2.48
C GLU A 37 4.55 -4.76 2.64
N LYS A 38 4.92 -5.71 1.76
CA LYS A 38 6.27 -6.28 1.72
C LYS A 38 7.31 -5.23 1.36
N PHE A 39 6.99 -4.35 0.40
CA PHE A 39 7.86 -3.24 0.03
C PHE A 39 8.06 -2.29 1.22
N TRP A 40 6.97 -1.92 1.91
CA TRP A 40 7.05 -1.05 3.09
C TRP A 40 7.86 -1.67 4.23
N ALA A 41 7.74 -2.98 4.46
CA ALA A 41 8.53 -3.68 5.47
C ALA A 41 10.04 -3.56 5.19
N ASN A 42 10.45 -3.82 3.94
CA ASN A 42 11.84 -3.71 3.51
C ASN A 42 12.36 -2.27 3.60
N MET A 43 11.56 -1.30 3.14
CA MET A 43 11.91 0.11 3.19
C MET A 43 12.11 0.59 4.64
N LYS A 44 11.18 0.23 5.55
CA LYS A 44 11.32 0.56 6.98
C LYS A 44 12.57 -0.04 7.60
N LEU A 45 12.92 -1.29 7.24
CA LEU A 45 14.16 -1.92 7.70
C LEU A 45 15.38 -1.14 7.21
N TRP A 46 15.42 -0.79 5.93
CA TRP A 46 16.52 -0.01 5.37
C TRP A 46 16.68 1.34 6.07
N ILE A 47 15.59 2.10 6.25
CA ILE A 47 15.61 3.40 6.95
C ILE A 47 16.17 3.26 8.37
N ARG A 48 15.74 2.24 9.13
CA ARG A 48 16.25 2.01 10.50
C ARG A 48 17.75 1.75 10.52
N ASN A 49 18.26 1.01 9.53
CA ASN A 49 19.69 0.75 9.41
C ASN A 49 20.46 2.05 9.11
N GLN A 50 19.95 2.90 8.23
CA GLN A 50 20.56 4.21 7.94
C GLN A 50 20.60 5.12 9.17
N ILE A 51 19.48 5.22 9.90
CA ILE A 51 19.40 6.02 11.14
C ILE A 51 20.40 5.50 12.18
N THR A 52 20.50 4.17 12.33
CA THR A 52 21.43 3.54 13.28
C THR A 52 22.88 3.78 12.88
N GLN A 53 23.20 3.78 11.59
CA GLN A 53 24.54 4.07 11.10
C GLN A 53 24.93 5.53 11.36
N PHE A 54 24.03 6.48 11.10
CA PHE A 54 24.23 7.90 11.38
C PHE A 54 24.40 8.18 12.88
N ALA A 55 23.65 7.51 13.74
CA ALA A 55 23.79 7.69 15.20
C ALA A 55 25.10 7.14 15.77
N LYS A 56 25.85 6.34 15.00
CA LYS A 56 27.15 5.76 15.40
C LYS A 56 28.36 6.55 14.89
N SER A 57 28.17 7.47 13.95
CA SER A 57 29.20 8.38 13.43
C SER A 57 29.26 9.66 14.26
#